data_AF-A0A7D5T813-F1
#
_entry.id   AF-A0A7D5T813-F1
#
_cell.length_a   1.000
_cell.length_b   1.000
_cell.length_c   1.000
_cell.angle_alpha   90.00
_cell.angle_beta   90.00
_cell.angle_gamma   90.00
#
_symmetry.space_group_name_H-M   'P 1'
#
loop_
_entity.id
_entity.type
_entity.pdbx_description
1 polymer ?
#
loop_
_entity_poly.entity_id
_entity_poly.type
_entity_poly.pdbx_seq_one_letter_code
_entity_poly.pdbx_strand_id
1 'polypeptide(L)'
;MNIEKDEKNGTGVRDLELPVNPIAQNTRQYLEEYNEMLVSDYRTLKEDFIEWLLVEGKTPKRREGYSEATTKTTHYKVDESYLWLWNETDGYTTELTPEHATELIDTLVRYSDDSDSYIYTIEKSLRRLFKFLRREKNRPLDDWKHQWWV
;
A
#
# COMPACT_ATOMS: atom_id res chain seq x y z
N MET A 1 -22.09 35.44 -18.69
CA MET A 1 -20.86 35.47 -17.88
C MET A 1 -20.55 34.03 -17.55
N ASN A 2 -19.74 33.40 -18.40
CA ASN A 2 -19.38 32.00 -18.30
C ASN A 2 -18.26 31.89 -17.27
N ILE A 3 -18.49 31.14 -16.19
CA ILE A 3 -17.42 30.75 -15.29
C ILE A 3 -16.99 29.36 -15.75
N GLU A 4 -15.74 29.31 -16.19
CA GLU A 4 -15.06 28.14 -16.74
C GLU A 4 -14.97 27.00 -15.74
N LYS A 5 -14.93 25.79 -16.29
CA LYS A 5 -14.76 24.53 -15.60
C LYS A 5 -13.37 24.48 -14.96
N ASP A 6 -13.31 24.33 -13.64
CA ASP A 6 -12.09 23.90 -12.95
C ASP A 6 -11.96 22.36 -13.10
N GLU A 7 -11.42 21.93 -14.24
CA GLU A 7 -10.77 20.62 -14.35
C GLU A 7 -9.48 20.66 -13.55
N LYS A 8 -9.55 20.29 -12.27
CA LYS A 8 -8.36 20.14 -11.43
C LYS A 8 -7.70 18.80 -11.75
N ASN A 9 -6.75 18.88 -12.68
CA ASN A 9 -5.51 18.11 -12.77
C ASN A 9 -5.58 16.64 -12.30
N GLY A 10 -5.81 15.74 -13.26
CA GLY A 10 -5.15 14.44 -13.21
C GLY A 10 -3.65 14.67 -13.17
N THR A 11 -3.03 14.31 -12.05
CA THR A 11 -1.59 14.42 -11.83
C THR A 11 -0.85 13.58 -12.87
N GLY A 12 -0.15 14.24 -13.80
CA GLY A 12 1.04 13.66 -14.44
C GLY A 12 2.03 13.32 -13.33
N VAL A 13 2.65 12.14 -13.35
CA VAL A 13 3.76 11.81 -14.26
C VAL A 13 3.72 10.31 -14.65
N ARG A 14 3.20 9.97 -15.84
CA ARG A 14 3.19 8.57 -16.33
C ARG A 14 4.53 8.05 -16.89
N ASP A 15 5.60 8.83 -16.77
CA ASP A 15 6.94 8.52 -17.30
C ASP A 15 7.98 8.17 -16.22
N LEU A 16 7.55 7.94 -14.97
CA LEU A 16 8.47 7.51 -13.92
C LEU A 16 8.82 6.02 -14.11
N GLU A 17 10.10 5.72 -14.32
CA GLU A 17 10.58 4.33 -14.33
C GLU A 17 10.47 3.76 -12.91
N LEU A 18 9.56 2.80 -12.72
CA LEU A 18 9.36 2.16 -11.43
C LEU A 18 10.48 1.15 -11.17
N PRO A 19 11.07 1.14 -9.96
CA PRO A 19 12.25 0.32 -9.68
C PRO A 19 11.89 -1.17 -9.45
N VAL A 20 10.59 -1.52 -9.51
CA VAL A 20 10.00 -2.85 -9.34
C VAL A 20 8.76 -3.00 -10.20
N ASN A 21 8.38 -4.25 -10.49
CA ASN A 21 7.05 -4.54 -11.05
C ASN A 21 5.98 -4.16 -10.01
N PRO A 22 4.93 -3.39 -10.36
CA PRO A 22 3.91 -2.95 -9.42
C PRO A 22 3.14 -4.05 -8.70
N ILE A 23 3.15 -5.27 -9.24
CA ILE A 23 2.55 -6.44 -8.59
C ILE A 23 3.63 -7.52 -8.48
N ALA A 24 3.89 -7.99 -7.26
CA ALA A 24 4.73 -9.16 -7.05
C ALA A 24 4.17 -10.40 -7.77
N GLN A 25 5.06 -11.30 -8.20
CA GLN A 25 4.66 -12.46 -9.01
C GLN A 25 3.60 -13.32 -8.33
N ASN A 26 3.75 -13.61 -7.04
CA ASN A 26 2.78 -14.43 -6.28
C ASN A 26 1.42 -13.71 -6.17
N THR A 27 1.42 -12.40 -5.93
CA THR A 27 0.19 -11.59 -5.87
C THR A 27 -0.53 -11.58 -7.19
N ARG A 28 0.22 -11.49 -8.29
CA ARG A 28 -0.35 -11.56 -9.65
C ARG A 28 -1.00 -12.91 -9.91
N GLN A 29 -0.32 -14.01 -9.59
CA GLN A 29 -0.88 -15.37 -9.75
C GLN A 29 -2.17 -15.54 -8.98
N TYR A 30 -2.20 -15.12 -7.70
CA TYR A 30 -3.42 -15.16 -6.88
C TYR A 30 -4.58 -14.42 -7.56
N LEU A 31 -4.36 -13.19 -8.04
CA LEU A 31 -5.41 -12.39 -8.67
C LEU A 31 -5.88 -12.96 -10.03
N GLU A 32 -4.97 -13.54 -10.80
CA GLU A 32 -5.28 -14.17 -12.09
C GLU A 32 -6.17 -15.41 -11.94
N GLU A 33 -6.13 -16.11 -10.79
CA GLU A 33 -7.05 -17.21 -10.49
C GLU A 33 -8.52 -16.75 -10.38
N TYR A 34 -8.75 -15.48 -10.04
CA TYR A 34 -10.09 -14.91 -9.93
C TYR A 34 -10.53 -14.22 -11.23
N ASN A 35 -9.80 -13.16 -11.66
CA ASN A 35 -10.15 -12.36 -12.84
C ASN A 35 -9.04 -11.34 -13.19
N GLU A 36 -8.69 -11.22 -14.48
CA GLU A 36 -7.74 -10.23 -15.01
C GLU A 36 -8.09 -8.77 -14.65
N MET A 37 -9.38 -8.44 -14.50
CA MET A 37 -9.80 -7.09 -14.08
C MET A 37 -9.28 -6.73 -12.69
N LEU A 38 -9.14 -7.71 -11.77
CA LEU A 38 -8.61 -7.48 -10.43
C LEU A 38 -7.10 -7.22 -10.46
N VAL A 39 -6.39 -7.86 -11.40
CA VAL A 39 -4.98 -7.57 -11.66
C VAL A 39 -4.82 -6.12 -12.11
N SER A 40 -5.69 -5.63 -12.99
CA SER A 40 -5.64 -4.24 -13.46
C SER A 40 -5.97 -3.25 -12.35
N ASP A 41 -7.00 -3.49 -11.54
CA ASP A 41 -7.39 -2.60 -10.44
C ASP A 41 -6.27 -2.51 -9.38
N TYR A 42 -5.75 -3.68 -8.98
CA TYR A 42 -4.64 -3.75 -8.03
C TYR A 42 -3.36 -3.10 -8.57
N ARG A 43 -3.08 -3.28 -9.87
CA ARG A 43 -1.93 -2.64 -10.55
C ARG A 43 -2.00 -1.14 -10.41
N THR A 44 -3.14 -0.52 -10.72
CA THR A 44 -3.31 0.93 -10.63
C THR A 44 -3.08 1.43 -9.21
N LEU A 45 -3.66 0.77 -8.20
CA LEU A 45 -3.40 1.09 -6.79
C LEU A 45 -1.89 1.08 -6.46
N LYS A 46 -1.18 0.05 -6.95
CA LYS A 46 0.24 -0.13 -6.64
C LYS A 46 1.14 0.82 -7.42
N GLU A 47 0.83 1.14 -8.66
CA GLU A 47 1.55 2.14 -9.46
C GLU A 47 1.48 3.50 -8.78
N ASP A 48 0.27 3.95 -8.44
CA ASP A 48 0.04 5.21 -7.72
C ASP A 48 0.79 5.24 -6.37
N PHE A 49 0.76 4.12 -5.63
CA PHE A 49 1.43 4.02 -4.34
C PHE A 49 2.96 4.06 -4.46
N ILE A 50 3.54 3.34 -5.42
CA ILE A 50 5.00 3.29 -5.64
C ILE A 50 5.50 4.64 -6.12
N GLU A 51 4.79 5.29 -7.05
CA GLU A 51 5.10 6.64 -7.51
C GLU A 51 5.08 7.62 -6.33
N TRP A 52 4.01 7.59 -5.52
CA TRP A 52 3.91 8.42 -4.33
C TRP A 52 5.08 8.21 -3.37
N LEU A 53 5.47 6.94 -3.11
CA LEU A 53 6.63 6.63 -2.27
C LEU A 53 7.90 7.29 -2.81
N LEU A 54 8.14 7.26 -4.12
CA LEU A 54 9.36 7.78 -4.77
C LEU A 54 9.40 9.31 -4.86
N VAL A 55 8.25 9.96 -5.01
CA VAL A 55 8.21 11.40 -5.27
C VAL A 55 8.02 12.21 -3.98
N GLU A 56 7.19 11.74 -3.05
CA GLU A 56 6.80 12.60 -1.92
C GLU A 56 6.45 11.86 -0.61
N GLY A 57 6.50 10.53 -0.59
CA GLY A 57 5.99 9.73 0.50
C GLY A 57 6.67 9.97 1.85
N LYS A 58 7.96 10.35 1.84
CA LYS A 58 8.73 10.63 3.06
C LYS A 58 8.32 11.97 3.66
N THR A 59 8.43 13.05 2.89
CA THR A 59 8.05 14.40 3.30
C THR A 59 7.16 15.05 2.23
N PRO A 60 5.82 14.87 2.27
CA PRO A 60 4.93 15.37 1.23
C PRO A 60 5.02 16.88 1.00
N LYS A 61 5.10 17.65 2.11
CA LYS A 61 5.23 19.12 2.06
C LYS A 61 6.51 19.61 1.36
N ARG A 62 7.54 18.75 1.24
CA ARG A 62 8.82 19.06 0.58
C ARG A 62 9.00 18.32 -0.75
N ARG A 63 8.01 17.55 -1.21
CA ARG A 63 8.13 16.62 -2.35
C ARG A 63 9.42 15.77 -2.25
N GLU A 64 9.61 15.18 -1.09
CA GLU A 64 10.74 14.28 -0.83
C GLU A 64 10.20 12.86 -0.68
N GLY A 65 10.59 11.97 -1.58
CA GLY A 65 10.26 10.56 -1.51
C GLY A 65 11.21 9.73 -0.64
N TYR A 66 10.91 8.45 -0.57
CA TYR A 66 11.76 7.41 0.00
C TYR A 66 12.82 6.96 -1.01
N SER A 67 13.92 6.39 -0.51
CA SER A 67 14.91 5.76 -1.39
C SER A 67 14.31 4.56 -2.13
N GLU A 68 14.83 4.23 -3.31
CA GLU A 68 14.40 3.05 -4.06
C GLU A 68 14.36 1.80 -3.19
N ALA A 69 15.43 1.52 -2.41
CA ALA A 69 15.48 0.38 -1.51
C ALA A 69 14.30 0.36 -0.52
N THR A 70 13.98 1.51 0.09
CA THR A 70 12.83 1.61 1.01
C THR A 70 11.50 1.42 0.28
N THR A 71 11.39 1.95 -0.94
CA THR A 71 10.23 1.75 -1.81
C THR A 71 10.03 0.28 -2.14
N LYS A 72 11.08 -0.45 -2.57
CA LYS A 72 11.01 -1.89 -2.86
C LYS A 72 10.55 -2.68 -1.65
N THR A 73 11.19 -2.46 -0.49
CA THR A 73 10.80 -3.15 0.76
C THR A 73 9.35 -2.85 1.12
N THR A 74 8.92 -1.59 1.04
CA THR A 74 7.53 -1.20 1.35
C THR A 74 6.54 -1.85 0.38
N HIS A 75 6.85 -1.83 -0.91
CA HIS A 75 6.03 -2.43 -1.96
C HIS A 75 5.76 -3.92 -1.69
N TYR A 76 6.80 -4.71 -1.42
CA TYR A 76 6.65 -6.15 -1.19
C TYR A 76 5.91 -6.45 0.13
N LYS A 77 6.17 -5.70 1.20
CA LYS A 77 5.44 -5.90 2.47
C LYS A 77 3.97 -5.53 2.38
N VAL A 78 3.63 -4.56 1.54
CA VAL A 78 2.23 -4.26 1.24
C VAL A 78 1.57 -5.38 0.44
N ASP A 79 2.27 -5.99 -0.52
CA ASP A 79 1.75 -7.15 -1.25
C ASP A 79 1.49 -8.35 -0.33
N GLU A 80 2.42 -8.66 0.57
CA GLU A 80 2.24 -9.70 1.59
C GLU A 80 1.02 -9.42 2.49
N SER A 81 0.83 -8.15 2.87
CA SER A 81 -0.29 -7.75 3.74
C SER A 81 -1.64 -7.89 3.04
N TYR A 82 -1.73 -7.55 1.75
CA TYR A 82 -2.95 -7.74 0.96
C TYR A 82 -3.23 -9.22 0.70
N LEU A 83 -2.20 -10.02 0.39
CA LEU A 83 -2.36 -11.47 0.25
C LEU A 83 -2.89 -12.12 1.53
N TRP A 84 -2.36 -11.73 2.70
CA TRP A 84 -2.91 -12.17 3.98
C TRP A 84 -4.37 -11.77 4.13
N LEU A 85 -4.71 -10.51 3.84
CA LEU A 85 -6.09 -10.01 3.97
C LEU A 85 -7.06 -10.77 3.05
N TRP A 86 -6.68 -11.04 1.80
CA TRP A 86 -7.55 -11.75 0.86
C TRP A 86 -7.76 -13.21 1.26
N ASN A 87 -6.75 -13.84 1.87
CA ASN A 87 -6.90 -15.17 2.45
C ASN A 87 -7.83 -15.14 3.69
N GLU A 88 -7.72 -14.13 4.55
CA GLU A 88 -8.55 -14.01 5.75
C GLU A 88 -10.01 -13.68 5.44
N THR A 89 -10.25 -12.86 4.42
CA THR A 89 -11.59 -12.39 4.02
C THR A 89 -12.24 -13.21 2.89
N ASP A 90 -11.55 -14.25 2.40
CA ASP A 90 -11.94 -15.07 1.24
C ASP A 90 -12.33 -14.21 0.02
N GLY A 91 -11.51 -13.21 -0.31
CA GLY A 91 -11.82 -12.34 -1.42
C GLY A 91 -10.89 -11.15 -1.62
N TYR A 92 -10.88 -10.67 -2.87
CA TYR A 92 -10.16 -9.47 -3.24
C TYR A 92 -10.79 -8.20 -2.64
N THR A 93 -9.95 -7.37 -2.02
CA THR A 93 -10.32 -6.02 -1.59
C THR A 93 -9.11 -5.09 -1.54
N THR A 94 -9.33 -3.80 -1.80
CA THR A 94 -8.33 -2.74 -1.56
C THR A 94 -8.59 -1.99 -0.24
N GLU A 95 -9.62 -2.41 0.52
CA GLU A 95 -10.05 -1.82 1.80
C GLU A 95 -9.30 -2.43 2.99
N LEU A 96 -7.97 -2.31 2.99
CA LEU A 96 -7.16 -2.62 4.16
C LEU A 96 -7.37 -1.53 5.23
N THR A 97 -7.79 -1.92 6.44
CA THR A 97 -8.10 -1.00 7.55
C THR A 97 -7.08 -1.13 8.69
N PRO A 98 -7.00 -0.16 9.62
CA PRO A 98 -6.19 -0.25 10.83
C PRO A 98 -6.47 -1.50 11.68
N GLU A 99 -7.72 -1.97 11.70
CA GLU A 99 -8.14 -3.19 12.40
C GLU A 99 -7.52 -4.42 11.74
N HIS A 100 -7.63 -4.57 10.41
CA HIS A 100 -6.98 -5.65 9.66
C HIS A 100 -5.45 -5.61 9.83
N ALA A 101 -4.85 -4.42 9.81
CA ALA A 101 -3.41 -4.28 10.05
C ALA A 101 -3.02 -4.70 11.46
N THR A 102 -3.87 -4.46 12.45
CA THR A 102 -3.62 -4.89 13.84
C THR A 102 -3.70 -6.41 13.95
N GLU A 103 -4.72 -7.01 13.36
CA GLU A 103 -4.92 -8.45 13.31
C GLU A 103 -3.78 -9.18 12.57
N LEU A 104 -3.29 -8.63 11.46
CA LEU A 104 -2.11 -9.16 10.77
C LEU A 104 -0.88 -9.18 11.69
N ILE A 105 -0.57 -8.06 12.34
CA ILE A 105 0.60 -7.99 13.23
C ILE A 105 0.45 -8.95 14.42
N ASP A 106 -0.73 -9.00 15.04
CA ASP A 106 -1.03 -9.92 16.13
C ASP A 106 -0.89 -11.39 15.70
N THR A 107 -1.34 -11.72 14.49
CA THR A 107 -1.22 -13.05 13.91
C THR A 107 0.24 -13.43 13.71
N LEU A 108 1.05 -12.54 13.13
CA LEU A 108 2.49 -12.77 12.95
C LEU A 108 3.20 -12.95 14.29
N VAL A 109 2.92 -12.10 15.27
CA VAL A 109 3.54 -12.19 16.61
C VAL A 109 3.18 -13.50 17.32
N ARG A 110 1.94 -13.99 17.17
CA ARG A 110 1.45 -15.19 17.88
C ARG A 110 1.82 -16.50 17.19
N TYR A 111 1.87 -16.51 15.87
CA TYR A 111 1.85 -17.76 15.09
C TYR A 111 2.98 -17.92 14.09
N SER A 112 3.78 -16.87 13.81
CA SER A 112 4.92 -16.98 12.90
C SER A 112 6.24 -17.13 13.65
N ASP A 113 7.24 -17.72 12.99
CA ASP A 113 8.64 -17.73 13.45
C ASP A 113 9.42 -16.49 12.95
N ASP A 114 8.71 -15.45 12.48
CA ASP A 114 9.35 -14.26 11.93
C ASP A 114 9.99 -13.41 13.04
N SER A 115 11.16 -12.85 12.75
CA SER A 115 11.85 -11.95 13.68
C SER A 115 11.06 -10.66 13.94
N ASP A 116 11.22 -10.08 15.14
CA ASP A 116 10.67 -8.75 15.47
C ASP A 116 11.01 -7.67 14.43
N SER A 117 12.21 -7.74 13.85
CA SER A 117 12.66 -6.79 12.81
C SER A 117 11.86 -6.92 11.51
N TYR A 118 11.44 -8.13 11.16
CA TYR A 118 10.60 -8.41 10.01
C TYR A 118 9.18 -7.87 10.23
N ILE A 119 8.57 -8.20 11.37
CA ILE A 119 7.23 -7.73 11.75
C ILE A 119 7.20 -6.20 11.82
N TYR A 120 8.23 -5.59 12.42
CA TYR A 120 8.37 -4.14 12.47
C TYR A 120 8.51 -3.50 11.07
N THR A 121 9.07 -4.22 10.10
CA THR A 121 9.16 -3.75 8.72
C THR A 121 7.80 -3.79 8.03
N ILE A 122 6.97 -4.79 8.32
CA ILE A 122 5.56 -4.84 7.87
C ILE A 122 4.79 -3.66 8.47
N GLU A 123 4.89 -3.44 9.79
CA GLU A 123 4.21 -2.31 10.47
C GLU A 123 4.55 -0.96 9.82
N LYS A 124 5.83 -0.67 9.59
CA LYS A 124 6.25 0.58 8.89
C LYS A 124 5.67 0.69 7.50
N SER A 125 5.57 -0.43 6.78
CA SER A 125 5.09 -0.45 5.40
C SER A 125 3.59 -0.17 5.34
N LEU A 126 2.82 -0.78 6.24
CA LEU A 126 1.39 -0.51 6.44
C LEU A 126 1.13 0.96 6.84
N ARG A 127 1.96 1.54 7.72
CA ARG A 127 1.86 2.96 8.08
C ARG A 127 2.06 3.89 6.88
N ARG A 128 2.98 3.55 5.96
CA ARG A 128 3.17 4.31 4.70
C ARG A 128 1.96 4.15 3.78
N LEU A 129 1.42 2.94 3.67
CA LEU A 129 0.20 2.68 2.90
C LEU A 129 -0.99 3.51 3.42
N PHE A 130 -1.25 3.52 4.74
CA PHE A 130 -2.34 4.31 5.30
C PHE A 130 -2.17 5.81 5.10
N LYS A 131 -0.93 6.31 5.17
CA LYS A 131 -0.63 7.72 4.86
C LYS A 131 -0.98 8.05 3.40
N PHE A 132 -0.70 7.14 2.47
CA PHE A 132 -1.08 7.26 1.07
C PHE A 132 -2.60 7.19 0.87
N LEU A 133 -3.27 6.17 1.44
CA LEU A 133 -4.72 5.97 1.29
C LEU A 133 -5.54 7.14 1.86
N ARG A 134 -5.11 7.73 2.98
CA ARG A 134 -5.71 8.97 3.50
C ARG A 134 -5.68 10.11 2.48
N ARG A 135 -4.58 10.24 1.73
CA ARG A 135 -4.39 11.32 0.76
C ARG A 135 -5.19 11.09 -0.52
N GLU A 136 -4.95 9.96 -1.19
CA GLU A 136 -5.49 9.73 -2.54
C GLU A 136 -6.97 9.35 -2.54
N LYS A 137 -7.41 8.61 -1.52
CA LYS A 137 -8.78 8.06 -1.50
C LYS A 137 -9.74 8.86 -0.62
N ASN A 138 -9.30 9.97 -0.01
CA ASN A 138 -10.04 10.70 1.03
C ASN A 138 -10.64 9.76 2.10
N ARG A 139 -9.98 8.61 2.35
CA ARG A 139 -10.48 7.65 3.33
C ARG A 139 -10.23 8.23 4.73
N PRO A 140 -11.25 8.30 5.60
CA PRO A 140 -11.09 8.74 6.98
C PRO A 140 -10.44 7.61 7.80
N LEU A 141 -9.18 7.28 7.48
CA LEU A 141 -8.40 6.29 8.22
C LEU A 141 -7.68 7.01 9.35
N ASP A 142 -7.77 6.51 10.57
CA ASP A 142 -7.04 7.03 11.72
C ASP A 142 -5.52 6.80 11.58
N ASP A 143 -4.72 7.65 12.23
CA ASP A 143 -3.27 7.46 12.33
C ASP A 143 -2.97 6.15 13.06
N TRP A 144 -2.84 5.06 12.30
CA TRP A 144 -2.56 3.76 12.86
C TRP A 144 -1.12 3.65 13.37
N LYS A 145 -0.99 3.18 14.60
CA LYS A 145 0.23 2.68 15.22
C LYS A 145 -0.17 1.41 15.96
N HIS A 146 0.49 0.30 15.64
CA HIS A 146 0.32 -0.92 16.41
C HIS A 146 0.82 -0.68 17.84
N GLN A 147 0.05 -1.15 18.82
CA GLN A 147 0.34 -0.96 20.24
C GLN A 147 1.10 -2.19 20.74
N TRP A 148 2.39 -2.04 20.98
CA TRP A 148 3.30 -3.13 21.35
C TRP A 148 3.16 -3.62 22.81
N TRP A 149 2.05 -3.35 23.50
CA TRP A 149 1.88 -3.68 24.92
C TRP A 149 0.75 -4.67 25.19
N VAL A 150 1.15 -5.91 25.49
CA VAL A 150 0.65 -6.76 26.59
C VAL A 150 1.84 -7.46 27.23
#